data_AF-A0AAN6R6A4-F1
#
_entry.id   AF-A0AAN6R6A4-F1
#
_cell.length_a   1.000
_cell.length_b   1.000
_cell.length_c   1.000
_cell.angle_alpha   90.00
_cell.angle_beta   90.00
_cell.angle_gamma   90.00
#
_symmetry.space_group_name_H-M   'P 1'
#
loop_
_entity.id
_entity.type
_entity.pdbx_description
1 polymer ?
#
loop_
_entity_poly.entity_id
_entity_poly.type
_entity_poly.pdbx_seq_one_letter_code
_entity_poly.pdbx_strand_id
1 'polypeptide(L)'
;MSSLLSYLPQHEGLLPKWLFFVSVVSVLNSSQAYLSATYTSQLYNSAPANALQSRTFGTWTFLSAVLRAYAAYYIDEPHVYDLAMWTYAIAWTHFVSEWLIFGSAKLKGRFLGPFIVASGSLLWMAGQRGWYLG
;
A
#
# COMPACT_ATOMS: atom_id res chain seq x y z
N MET A 1 1.29 26.51 11.30
CA MET A 1 0.76 25.15 11.58
C MET A 1 -0.64 24.93 11.03
N SER A 2 -1.55 25.92 11.10
CA SER A 2 -2.94 25.84 10.63
C SER A 2 -3.11 25.50 9.14
N SER A 3 -2.22 26.00 8.27
CA SER A 3 -2.31 25.77 6.81
C SER A 3 -1.94 24.36 6.35
N LEU A 4 -1.26 23.55 7.18
CA LEU A 4 -0.89 22.17 6.82
C LEU A 4 -2.03 21.19 7.11
N LEU A 5 -2.84 21.47 8.13
CA LEU A 5 -3.97 20.62 8.51
C LEU A 5 -5.10 20.68 7.47
N SER A 6 -5.24 21.79 6.73
CA SER A 6 -6.23 21.91 5.66
C SER A 6 -5.96 20.99 4.47
N TYR A 7 -4.72 20.51 4.30
CA TYR A 7 -4.38 19.56 3.24
C TYR A 7 -4.60 18.11 3.64
N LEU A 8 -4.83 17.80 4.92
CA LEU A 8 -5.13 16.45 5.36
C LEU A 8 -6.57 16.06 4.99
N PRO A 9 -6.88 14.76 4.89
CA PRO A 9 -8.25 14.27 4.78
C PRO A 9 -9.15 14.83 5.89
N GLN A 10 -10.23 15.51 5.50
CA GLN A 10 -11.19 16.14 6.42
C GLN A 10 -12.34 15.20 6.83
N HIS A 11 -12.49 14.04 6.18
CA HIS A 11 -13.50 13.06 6.55
C HIS A 11 -13.33 12.53 7.98
N GLU A 12 -14.45 12.16 8.59
CA GLU A 12 -14.47 11.55 9.92
C GLU A 12 -13.77 10.18 9.94
N GLY A 13 -13.31 9.80 11.13
CA GLY A 13 -12.57 8.56 11.36
C GLY A 13 -11.07 8.65 11.06
N LEU A 14 -10.38 7.54 11.33
CA LEU A 14 -8.92 7.43 11.21
C LEU A 14 -8.47 6.78 9.89
N LEU A 15 -9.36 6.06 9.20
CA LEU A 15 -9.03 5.35 7.97
C LEU A 15 -8.57 6.32 6.85
N PRO A 16 -9.23 7.46 6.56
CA PRO A 16 -8.74 8.42 5.56
C PRO A 16 -7.33 8.92 5.85
N LYS A 17 -7.04 9.25 7.12
CA LYS A 17 -5.74 9.72 7.57
C LYS A 17 -4.67 8.64 7.40
N TRP A 18 -5.02 7.39 7.71
CA TRP A 18 -4.17 6.23 7.48
C TRP A 18 -3.88 6.00 6.00
N LEU A 19 -4.90 6.03 5.13
CA LEU A 19 -4.76 5.88 3.69
C LEU A 19 -3.83 6.95 3.10
N PHE A 20 -3.98 8.21 3.52
CA PHE A 20 -3.09 9.28 3.10
C PHE A 20 -1.64 9.01 3.53
N PHE A 21 -1.42 8.62 4.79
CA PHE A 21 -0.10 8.30 5.32
C PHE A 21 0.58 7.17 4.52
N VAL A 22 -0.11 6.05 4.30
CA VAL A 22 0.49 4.91 3.57
C VAL A 22 0.67 5.21 2.09
N SER A 23 -0.11 6.12 1.50
CA SER A 23 0.15 6.63 0.14
C SER A 23 1.46 7.39 0.08
N VAL A 24 1.73 8.30 1.01
CA VAL A 24 3.02 9.02 1.09
C VAL A 24 4.18 8.04 1.25
N VAL A 25 4.07 7.07 2.15
CA VAL A 25 5.08 6.02 2.33
C VAL A 25 5.28 5.20 1.05
N SER A 26 4.19 4.87 0.34
CA SER A 26 4.25 4.11 -0.92
C SER A 26 4.93 4.90 -2.04
N VAL A 27 4.75 6.22 -2.10
CA VAL A 27 5.51 7.08 -3.03
C VAL A 27 7.00 7.02 -2.73
N LEU A 28 7.41 7.14 -1.46
CA LEU A 28 8.81 7.05 -1.06
C LEU A 28 9.42 5.67 -1.36
N ASN A 29 8.65 4.59 -1.14
CA ASN A 29 9.05 3.24 -1.50
C ASN A 29 9.22 3.06 -3.01
N SER A 30 8.32 3.65 -3.80
CA SER A 30 8.39 3.64 -5.27
C SER A 30 9.67 4.33 -5.75
N SER A 31 10.00 5.49 -5.19
CA SER A 31 11.25 6.20 -5.49
C SER A 31 12.49 5.35 -5.17
N GLN A 32 12.51 4.69 -4.01
CA GLN A 32 13.61 3.77 -3.66
C GLN A 32 13.73 2.61 -4.66
N ALA A 33 12.60 2.05 -5.09
CA ALA A 33 12.57 0.95 -6.06
C ALA A 33 13.03 1.38 -7.46
N TYR A 34 12.75 2.63 -7.87
CA TYR A 34 13.27 3.20 -9.13
C TYR A 34 14.78 3.40 -9.09
N LEU A 35 15.33 3.80 -7.94
CA LEU A 35 16.74 4.14 -7.79
C LEU A 35 17.63 2.93 -7.47
N SER A 36 17.10 1.88 -6.85
CA SER A 36 17.91 0.76 -6.36
C SER A 36 17.21 -0.58 -6.45
N ALA A 37 17.80 -1.51 -7.21
CA ALA A 37 17.39 -2.91 -7.26
C ALA A 37 17.61 -3.65 -5.91
N THR A 38 18.54 -3.15 -5.09
CA THR A 38 18.81 -3.68 -3.75
C THR A 38 17.62 -3.49 -2.83
N TYR A 39 16.86 -2.39 -2.97
CA TYR A 39 15.65 -2.16 -2.19
C TYR A 39 14.65 -3.31 -2.36
N THR A 40 14.35 -3.66 -3.62
CA THR A 40 13.40 -4.73 -3.96
C THR A 40 13.96 -6.11 -3.60
N SER A 41 15.26 -6.32 -3.77
CA SER A 41 15.94 -7.57 -3.35
C SER A 41 15.87 -7.79 -1.84
N GLN A 42 15.98 -6.72 -1.03
CA GLN A 42 15.81 -6.81 0.42
C GLN A 42 14.36 -7.01 0.85
N LEU A 43 13.40 -6.50 0.06
CA LEU A 43 11.97 -6.72 0.29
C LEU A 43 11.63 -8.20 0.12
N TYR A 44 11.99 -8.80 -1.02
CA TYR A 44 11.73 -10.20 -1.25
C TYR A 44 12.69 -11.08 -0.45
N ASN A 45 13.91 -10.68 -0.11
CA ASN A 45 14.79 -11.33 0.87
C ASN A 45 15.22 -12.80 0.62
N SER A 46 14.63 -13.50 -0.35
CA SER A 46 15.03 -14.85 -0.77
C SER A 46 15.21 -14.96 -2.29
N ALA A 47 15.00 -13.87 -3.03
CA ALA A 47 15.28 -13.76 -4.46
C ALA A 47 15.87 -12.38 -4.80
N PRO A 48 17.01 -12.30 -5.53
CA PRO A 48 17.53 -11.03 -6.00
C PRO A 48 16.64 -10.48 -7.12
N ALA A 49 16.35 -9.17 -7.06
CA ALA A 49 15.61 -8.45 -8.10
C ALA A 49 16.59 -7.73 -9.02
N ASN A 50 16.37 -7.81 -10.34
CA ASN A 50 17.10 -6.99 -11.29
C ASN A 50 16.50 -5.57 -11.38
N ALA A 51 17.21 -4.67 -12.07
CA ALA A 51 16.80 -3.27 -12.18
C ALA A 51 15.43 -3.08 -12.83
N LEU A 52 15.07 -3.89 -13.85
CA LEU A 52 13.77 -3.80 -14.50
C LEU A 52 12.64 -4.23 -13.53
N GLN A 53 12.80 -5.37 -12.86
CA GLN A 53 11.84 -5.86 -11.86
C GLN A 53 11.63 -4.84 -10.73
N SER A 54 12.71 -4.21 -10.26
CA SER A 54 12.62 -3.17 -9.23
C SER A 54 11.80 -1.96 -9.69
N ARG A 55 12.01 -1.47 -10.93
CA ARG A 55 11.20 -0.38 -11.47
C ARG A 55 9.74 -0.79 -11.68
N THR A 56 9.47 -2.01 -12.12
CA THR A 56 8.10 -2.54 -12.25
C THR A 56 7.39 -2.60 -10.90
N PHE A 57 8.07 -3.08 -9.85
CA PHE A 57 7.55 -3.05 -8.49
C PHE A 57 7.26 -1.62 -8.01
N GLY A 58 8.17 -0.68 -8.29
CA GLY A 58 7.98 0.74 -8.02
C GLY A 58 6.75 1.32 -8.71
N THR A 59 6.56 1.04 -10.00
CA THR A 59 5.37 1.50 -10.76
C THR A 59 4.07 0.96 -10.17
N TRP A 60 4.04 -0.32 -9.81
CA TRP A 60 2.85 -0.95 -9.23
C TRP A 60 2.52 -0.40 -7.83
N THR A 61 3.56 -0.14 -7.03
CA THR A 61 3.44 0.50 -5.71
C THR A 61 2.96 1.94 -5.83
N PHE A 62 3.44 2.69 -6.82
CA PHE A 62 3.03 4.07 -7.08
C PHE A 62 1.58 4.16 -7.55
N LEU A 63 1.16 3.26 -8.45
CA LEU A 63 -0.25 3.15 -8.87
C LEU A 63 -1.17 2.93 -7.65
N SER A 64 -0.78 2.02 -6.76
CA SER A 64 -1.52 1.78 -5.52
C SER A 64 -1.57 3.03 -4.63
N ALA A 65 -0.47 3.79 -4.55
CA ALA A 65 -0.40 5.03 -3.77
C ALA A 65 -1.38 6.08 -4.29
N VAL A 66 -1.51 6.23 -5.61
CA VAL A 66 -2.47 7.17 -6.22
C VAL A 66 -3.90 6.79 -5.83
N LEU A 67 -4.30 5.54 -6.03
CA LEU A 67 -5.67 5.08 -5.71
C LEU A 67 -5.99 5.26 -4.22
N ARG A 68 -5.05 4.92 -3.34
CA ARG A 68 -5.21 5.08 -1.88
C ARG A 68 -5.25 6.54 -1.47
N ALA A 69 -4.50 7.42 -2.14
CA ALA A 69 -4.56 8.87 -1.89
C ALA A 69 -5.93 9.43 -2.28
N TYR A 70 -6.48 9.05 -3.44
CA TYR A 70 -7.84 9.43 -3.82
C TYR A 70 -8.86 8.93 -2.79
N ALA A 71 -8.79 7.67 -2.37
CA ALA A 71 -9.69 7.15 -1.34
C ALA A 71 -9.56 7.86 0.01
N ALA A 72 -8.40 8.44 0.32
CA ALA A 72 -8.25 9.27 1.52
C ALA A 72 -9.11 10.54 1.46
N TYR A 73 -9.40 11.09 0.27
CA TYR A 73 -10.22 12.30 0.10
C TYR A 73 -11.65 12.02 -0.37
N TYR A 74 -11.96 10.78 -0.76
CA TYR A 74 -13.26 10.34 -1.27
C TYR A 74 -13.61 8.98 -0.67
N ILE A 75 -13.56 8.88 0.66
CA ILE A 75 -13.73 7.61 1.40
C ILE A 75 -15.19 7.14 1.42
N ASP A 76 -16.13 8.04 1.22
CA ASP A 76 -17.57 7.82 1.16
C ASP A 76 -18.07 7.50 -0.26
N GLU A 77 -17.20 7.61 -1.27
CA GLU A 77 -17.51 7.23 -2.65
C GLU A 77 -17.29 5.72 -2.84
N PRO A 78 -18.35 4.91 -3.08
CA PRO A 78 -18.26 3.45 -3.10
C PRO A 78 -17.21 2.90 -4.06
N HIS A 79 -17.12 3.48 -5.26
CA HIS A 79 -16.19 3.01 -6.27
C HIS A 79 -14.73 3.30 -5.92
N VAL A 80 -14.45 4.46 -5.34
CA VAL A 80 -13.09 4.83 -4.93
C VAL A 80 -12.66 4.01 -3.71
N TYR A 81 -13.57 3.78 -2.77
CA TYR A 81 -13.35 2.90 -1.63
C TYR A 81 -12.99 1.48 -2.06
N ASP A 82 -13.81 0.88 -2.93
CA ASP A 82 -13.61 -0.48 -3.40
C ASP A 82 -12.31 -0.60 -4.22
N LEU A 83 -11.98 0.40 -5.06
CA LEU A 83 -10.69 0.45 -5.76
C LEU A 83 -9.50 0.45 -4.80
N ALA A 84 -9.52 1.29 -3.77
CA ALA A 84 -8.45 1.31 -2.77
C ALA A 84 -8.36 -0.02 -1.99
N MET A 85 -9.50 -0.59 -1.61
CA MET A 85 -9.55 -1.91 -0.97
C MET A 85 -8.94 -2.99 -1.87
N TRP A 86 -9.22 -2.98 -3.17
CA TRP A 86 -8.63 -3.90 -4.14
C TRP A 86 -7.11 -3.75 -4.25
N THR A 87 -6.55 -2.54 -4.12
CA THR A 87 -5.08 -2.39 -4.07
C THR A 87 -4.44 -3.14 -2.91
N TYR A 88 -5.13 -3.24 -1.77
CA TYR A 88 -4.65 -4.02 -0.63
C TYR A 88 -4.90 -5.51 -0.82
N ALA A 89 -6.04 -5.91 -1.41
CA ALA A 89 -6.32 -7.30 -1.73
C ALA A 89 -5.30 -7.90 -2.71
N ILE A 90 -4.93 -7.15 -3.75
CA ILE A 90 -3.92 -7.60 -4.72
C ILE A 90 -2.54 -7.65 -4.04
N ALA A 91 -2.18 -6.64 -3.24
CA ALA A 91 -0.88 -6.62 -2.54
C ALA A 91 -0.76 -7.78 -1.54
N TRP A 92 -1.84 -8.05 -0.80
CA TRP A 92 -1.91 -9.16 0.12
C TRP A 92 -1.76 -10.50 -0.61
N THR A 93 -2.53 -10.71 -1.69
CA THR A 93 -2.45 -11.93 -2.50
C THR A 93 -1.06 -12.14 -3.06
N HIS A 94 -0.44 -11.08 -3.60
CA HIS A 94 0.93 -11.10 -4.09
C HIS A 94 1.90 -11.52 -2.98
N PHE A 95 1.94 -10.81 -1.85
CA PHE A 95 2.89 -11.12 -0.77
C PHE A 95 2.66 -12.49 -0.13
N VAL A 96 1.42 -12.94 0.02
CA VAL A 96 1.11 -14.30 0.49
C VAL A 96 1.65 -15.34 -0.49
N SER A 97 1.47 -15.14 -1.81
CA SER A 97 1.98 -16.06 -2.82
C SER A 97 3.51 -16.12 -2.83
N GLU A 98 4.20 -14.98 -2.68
CA GLU A 98 5.66 -14.90 -2.62
C GLU A 98 6.22 -15.61 -1.38
N TRP A 99 5.47 -15.59 -0.27
CA TRP A 99 5.84 -16.26 0.97
C TRP A 99 5.54 -17.77 0.96
N LEU A 100 4.34 -18.18 0.56
CA LEU A 100 3.85 -19.56 0.72
C LEU A 100 4.01 -20.43 -0.51
N ILE A 101 4.04 -19.84 -1.72
CA ILE A 101 4.02 -20.58 -2.98
C ILE A 101 5.36 -20.46 -3.70
N PHE A 102 5.79 -19.24 -4.01
CA PHE A 102 7.00 -19.02 -4.82
C PHE A 102 8.28 -19.06 -3.99
N GLY A 103 8.20 -18.88 -2.67
CA GLY A 103 9.36 -18.93 -1.76
C GLY A 103 10.40 -17.83 -2.00
N SER A 104 10.06 -16.84 -2.82
CA SER A 104 10.86 -15.65 -3.09
C SER A 104 10.91 -14.72 -1.88
N ALA A 105 9.99 -14.87 -0.90
CA ALA A 105 9.97 -14.15 0.35
C ALA A 105 9.80 -14.97 1.64
N LYS A 106 10.33 -14.42 2.73
CA LYS A 106 10.20 -14.94 4.10
C LYS A 106 9.68 -13.85 5.03
N LEU A 107 8.95 -14.24 6.09
CA LEU A 107 8.45 -13.35 7.14
C LEU A 107 9.57 -12.78 8.04
N LYS A 108 10.48 -11.99 7.47
CA LYS A 108 11.56 -11.31 8.20
C LYS A 108 12.04 -10.07 7.45
N GLY A 109 12.73 -9.19 8.16
CA GLY A 109 13.36 -8.00 7.59
C GLY A 109 12.34 -7.07 6.93
N ARG A 110 12.68 -6.51 5.76
CA ARG A 110 11.86 -5.49 5.07
C ARG A 110 10.52 -6.02 4.56
N PHE A 111 10.34 -7.32 4.43
CA PHE A 111 9.08 -7.94 3.99
C PHE A 111 7.91 -7.70 4.97
N LEU A 112 8.20 -7.68 6.28
CA LEU A 112 7.16 -7.62 7.31
C LEU A 112 6.31 -6.35 7.23
N GLY A 113 6.94 -5.20 6.94
CA GLY A 113 6.24 -3.91 6.88
C GLY A 113 5.10 -3.91 5.86
N PRO A 114 5.40 -4.10 4.57
CA PRO A 114 4.35 -4.15 3.53
C PRO A 114 3.33 -5.27 3.75
N PHE A 115 3.74 -6.43 4.27
CA PHE A 115 2.82 -7.53 4.55
C PHE A 115 1.80 -7.17 5.65
N ILE A 116 2.25 -6.58 6.75
CA ILE A 116 1.38 -6.13 7.86
C ILE A 116 0.48 -4.99 7.38
N VAL A 117 1.03 -4.00 6.66
CA VAL A 117 0.25 -2.87 6.14
C VAL A 117 -0.83 -3.35 5.18
N ALA A 118 -0.52 -4.26 4.25
CA ALA A 118 -1.50 -4.79 3.32
C ALA A 118 -2.60 -5.58 4.04
N SER A 119 -2.23 -6.49 4.95
CA SER A 119 -3.17 -7.31 5.72
C SER A 119 -4.07 -6.46 6.62
N GLY A 120 -3.47 -5.57 7.41
CA GLY A 120 -4.20 -4.73 8.36
C GLY A 120 -5.11 -3.73 7.67
N SER A 121 -4.65 -3.09 6.59
CA SER A 121 -5.48 -2.13 5.85
C SER A 121 -6.64 -2.81 5.15
N LEU A 122 -6.43 -4.00 4.56
CA LEU A 122 -7.51 -4.76 3.94
C LEU A 122 -8.60 -5.12 4.95
N LEU A 123 -8.21 -5.68 6.10
CA LEU A 123 -9.16 -6.04 7.16
C LEU A 123 -9.88 -4.81 7.72
N TRP A 124 -9.16 -3.70 7.91
CA TRP A 124 -9.74 -2.47 8.42
C TRP A 124 -10.75 -1.87 7.44
N MET A 125 -10.43 -1.81 6.15
CA MET A 125 -11.36 -1.37 5.12
C MET A 125 -12.59 -2.30 5.06
N ALA A 126 -12.39 -3.61 4.98
CA ALA A 126 -13.52 -4.55 4.98
C ALA A 126 -14.44 -4.37 6.19
N GLY A 127 -13.90 -4.15 7.38
CA GLY A 127 -14.66 -3.93 8.61
C GLY A 127 -15.34 -2.57 8.74
N GLN A 128 -14.82 -1.53 8.08
CA GLN A 128 -15.37 -0.17 8.13
C GLN A 128 -16.23 0.18 6.91
N ARG A 129 -16.38 -0.73 5.94
CA ARG A 129 -17.09 -0.46 4.69
C ARG A 129 -18.51 0.05 4.91
N GLY A 130 -19.28 -0.59 5.80
CA GLY A 130 -20.64 -0.13 6.12
C GLY A 130 -20.67 1.25 6.80
N TRP A 131 -19.69 1.55 7.64
CA TRP A 131 -19.62 2.86 8.32
C TRP A 131 -19.41 4.01 7.34
N TYR A 132 -18.57 3.80 6.31
CA TYR A 132 -18.24 4.82 5.32
C TYR A 132 -19.25 4.91 4.16
N LEU A 133 -19.92 3.82 3.79
CA LEU A 133 -20.74 3.76 2.57
C LEU A 133 -22.26 3.70 2.82
N GLY A 134 -22.72 3.53 4.06
CA GLY A 134 -24.14 3.39 4.41
C GLY A 134 -24.62 1.94 4.34
#